data_AF-A0A1H8J9U3-F1
#
_entry.id   AF-A0A1H8J9U3-F1
#
_cell.length_a   1.000
_cell.length_b   1.000
_cell.length_c   1.000
_cell.angle_alpha   90.00
_cell.angle_beta   90.00
_cell.angle_gamma   90.00
#
_symmetry.space_group_name_H-M   'P 1'
#
loop_
_entity.id
_entity.type
_entity.pdbx_description
1 polymer ?
#
loop_
_entity_poly.entity_id
_entity_poly.type
_entity_poly.pdbx_seq_one_letter_code
_entity_poly.pdbx_strand_id
1 'polypeptide(L)'
;MSWTLDTPAGDSLRVNAWNWRPTLELLERHGLLDPDTAALLGHNIETDVTGEQARRIAAFLDAYLAGVPDTGRVLLDGSVTTEPDTFELHRDDLGRNYSATSSWLARFRDFCHAATAGFTVS
;
A
#
# COMPACT_ATOMS: atom_id res chain seq x y z
N MET A 1 -9.52 5.87 -9.58
CA MET A 1 -10.15 5.24 -8.40
C MET A 1 -9.27 5.50 -7.18
N SER A 2 -9.87 5.69 -6.01
CA SER A 2 -9.18 5.94 -4.74
C SER A 2 -9.90 5.23 -3.60
N TRP A 3 -9.16 4.88 -2.56
CA TRP A 3 -9.67 4.28 -1.34
C TRP A 3 -9.45 5.21 -0.15
N THR A 4 -10.28 5.04 0.87
CA THR A 4 -10.16 5.66 2.19
C THR A 4 -9.96 4.57 3.21
N LEU A 5 -8.94 4.73 4.05
CA LEU A 5 -8.63 3.85 5.17
C LEU A 5 -9.01 4.60 6.44
N ASP A 6 -9.96 4.08 7.20
CA ASP A 6 -10.50 4.74 8.38
C ASP A 6 -10.29 3.87 9.63
N THR A 7 -9.73 4.46 10.68
CA THR A 7 -9.62 3.81 11.98
C THR A 7 -10.89 4.06 12.81
N PRO A 8 -11.22 3.18 13.77
CA PRO A 8 -12.28 3.45 14.74
C PRO A 8 -12.05 4.71 15.59
N ALA A 9 -10.79 5.17 15.71
CA ALA A 9 -10.41 6.36 16.45
C ALA A 9 -10.67 7.67 15.67
N GLY A 10 -11.03 7.58 14.38
CA GLY A 10 -11.33 8.72 13.52
C GLY A 10 -10.17 9.21 12.65
N ASP A 11 -9.00 8.55 12.70
CA ASP A 11 -7.92 8.81 11.75
C ASP A 11 -8.27 8.26 10.37
N SER A 12 -7.94 9.02 9.32
CA SER A 12 -8.25 8.68 7.93
C SER A 12 -7.04 8.87 7.02
N LEU A 13 -6.83 7.94 6.09
CA LEU A 13 -5.78 8.00 5.08
C LEU A 13 -6.36 7.66 3.69
N ARG A 14 -6.11 8.53 2.71
CA ARG A 14 -6.58 8.33 1.33
C ARG A 14 -5.45 7.86 0.42
N VAL A 15 -5.76 6.94 -0.50
CA VAL A 15 -4.82 6.39 -1.48
C VAL A 15 -5.43 6.30 -2.87
N ASN A 16 -4.63 6.52 -3.91
CA ASN A 16 -5.06 6.31 -5.30
C ASN A 16 -4.68 4.91 -5.81
N ALA A 17 -5.28 4.47 -6.92
CA ALA A 17 -5.02 3.14 -7.48
C ALA A 17 -3.54 2.90 -7.83
N TRP A 18 -2.82 3.95 -8.24
CA TRP A 18 -1.45 3.87 -8.72
C TRP A 18 -0.48 3.48 -7.60
N ASN A 19 -0.75 3.93 -6.38
CA ASN A 19 -0.01 3.55 -5.18
C ASN A 19 -0.61 2.31 -4.49
N TRP A 20 -1.95 2.19 -4.48
CA TRP A 20 -2.62 1.16 -3.71
C TRP A 20 -2.36 -0.24 -4.25
N ARG A 21 -2.47 -0.41 -5.57
CA ARG A 21 -2.26 -1.73 -6.19
C ARG A 21 -0.86 -2.30 -5.91
N PRO A 22 0.27 -1.60 -6.17
CA PRO A 22 1.59 -2.13 -5.83
C PRO A 22 1.81 -2.28 -4.31
N THR A 23 1.09 -1.52 -3.48
CA THR A 23 1.09 -1.76 -2.03
C THR A 23 0.47 -3.13 -1.71
N LEU A 24 -0.71 -3.45 -2.25
CA LEU A 24 -1.36 -4.74 -2.01
C LEU A 24 -0.53 -5.93 -2.53
N GLU A 25 0.03 -5.81 -3.74
CA GLU A 25 0.91 -6.84 -4.32
C GLU A 25 2.14 -7.09 -3.44
N LEU A 26 2.73 -6.02 -2.88
CA LEU A 26 3.85 -6.13 -1.95
C LEU A 26 3.43 -6.88 -0.67
N LEU A 27 2.30 -6.51 -0.08
CA LEU A 27 1.83 -7.13 1.18
C LEU A 27 1.44 -8.61 0.97
N GLU A 28 0.77 -8.93 -0.12
CA GLU A 28 0.39 -10.30 -0.48
C GLU A 28 1.62 -11.18 -0.70
N ARG A 29 2.59 -10.71 -1.51
CA ARG A 29 3.82 -11.46 -1.80
C ARG A 29 4.63 -11.80 -0.54
N HIS A 30 4.58 -10.93 0.46
CA HIS A 30 5.25 -11.13 1.74
C HIS A 30 4.38 -11.85 2.79
N GLY A 31 3.19 -12.33 2.41
CA GLY A 31 2.31 -13.12 3.29
C GLY A 31 1.71 -12.33 4.46
N LEU A 32 1.57 -11.01 4.29
CA LEU A 32 0.94 -10.12 5.27
C LEU A 32 -0.57 -10.05 5.07
N LEU A 33 -1.00 -10.24 3.83
CA LEU A 33 -2.38 -10.43 3.42
C LEU A 33 -2.48 -11.78 2.71
N ASP A 34 -3.55 -12.53 2.96
CA ASP A 34 -3.91 -13.65 2.09
C ASP A 34 -4.47 -13.11 0.76
N PRO A 35 -4.45 -13.92 -0.31
CA PRO A 35 -4.88 -13.48 -1.65
C PRO A 35 -6.34 -13.00 -1.71
N ASP A 36 -7.24 -13.60 -0.94
CA ASP A 36 -8.66 -13.22 -0.94
C ASP A 36 -8.83 -11.84 -0.29
N THR A 37 -8.19 -11.60 0.85
CA THR A 37 -8.18 -10.29 1.51
C THR A 37 -7.53 -9.22 0.62
N ALA A 38 -6.41 -9.52 -0.04
CA ALA A 38 -5.74 -8.60 -0.95
C ALA A 38 -6.65 -8.23 -2.15
N ALA A 39 -7.35 -9.21 -2.72
CA ALA A 39 -8.31 -8.98 -3.79
C ALA A 39 -9.48 -8.08 -3.35
N LEU A 40 -10.07 -8.34 -2.18
CA LEU A 40 -11.18 -7.53 -1.63
C LEU A 40 -10.77 -6.07 -1.42
N LEU A 41 -9.60 -5.84 -0.81
CA LEU A 41 -9.02 -4.51 -0.62
C LEU A 41 -8.75 -3.79 -1.95
N GLY A 42 -8.50 -4.54 -3.03
CA GLY A 42 -8.30 -4.03 -4.38
C GLY A 42 -9.59 -3.66 -5.13
N HIS A 43 -10.75 -4.11 -4.67
CA HIS A 43 -12.03 -3.91 -5.36
C HIS A 43 -12.87 -2.73 -4.87
N ASN A 44 -12.36 -1.94 -3.91
CA ASN A 44 -13.10 -0.81 -3.31
C ASN A 44 -14.41 -1.32 -2.67
N ILE A 45 -14.29 -2.43 -1.96
CA ILE A 45 -15.35 -3.05 -1.16
C ILE A 45 -14.93 -2.84 0.29
N GLU A 46 -15.88 -2.48 1.15
CA GLU A 46 -15.65 -2.31 2.58
C GLU A 46 -15.03 -3.60 3.15
N THR A 47 -13.76 -3.50 3.54
CA THR A 47 -12.96 -4.63 4.00
C THR A 47 -12.14 -4.21 5.20
N ASP A 48 -12.22 -5.01 6.26
CA ASP A 48 -11.53 -4.74 7.51
C ASP A 48 -10.11 -5.33 7.51
N VAL A 49 -9.18 -4.56 8.04
CA VAL A 49 -7.83 -4.99 8.41
C VAL A 49 -7.74 -4.96 9.93
N THR A 50 -7.46 -6.10 10.54
CA THR A 50 -7.35 -6.22 12.00
C THR A 50 -6.14 -5.45 12.54
N GLY A 51 -6.18 -5.05 13.81
CA GLY A 51 -5.04 -4.40 14.47
C GLY A 51 -3.76 -5.27 14.46
N GLU A 52 -3.90 -6.59 14.52
CA GLU A 52 -2.78 -7.52 14.39
C GLU A 52 -2.18 -7.49 12.98
N GLN A 53 -3.00 -7.48 11.92
CA GLN A 53 -2.53 -7.31 10.56
C GLN A 53 -1.86 -5.96 10.37
N ALA A 54 -2.48 -4.87 10.85
CA ALA A 54 -1.91 -3.52 10.79
C ALA A 54 -0.52 -3.46 11.45
N ARG A 55 -0.38 -4.05 12.64
CA ARG A 55 0.91 -4.15 13.35
C ARG A 55 1.96 -4.93 12.56
N ARG A 56 1.59 -6.06 11.95
CA ARG A 56 2.50 -6.87 11.11
C ARG A 56 2.92 -6.11 9.85
N ILE A 57 2.00 -5.39 9.22
CA ILE A 57 2.26 -4.53 8.07
C ILE A 57 3.24 -3.41 8.44
N ALA A 58 2.99 -2.71 9.55
CA ALA A 58 3.85 -1.63 10.02
C ALA A 58 5.29 -2.11 10.28
N ALA A 59 5.44 -3.23 11.01
CA ALA A 59 6.75 -3.81 11.30
C ALA A 59 7.50 -4.27 10.05
N PHE A 60 6.78 -4.82 9.06
CA PHE A 60 7.37 -5.14 7.75
C PHE A 60 7.85 -3.87 7.04
N LEU A 61 7.01 -2.84 6.98
CA LEU A 61 7.36 -1.59 6.29
C LEU A 61 8.48 -0.82 6.99
N ASP A 62 8.61 -0.90 8.31
CA ASP A 62 9.79 -0.37 9.04
C ASP A 62 11.09 -0.95 8.49
N ALA A 63 11.14 -2.28 8.35
CA ALA A 63 12.33 -2.98 7.86
C ALA A 63 12.53 -2.80 6.36
N TYR A 64 11.44 -2.89 5.58
CA TYR A 64 11.47 -2.79 4.12
C TYR A 64 11.96 -1.41 3.67
N LEU A 65 11.41 -0.33 4.25
CA LEU A 65 11.73 1.03 3.86
C LEU A 65 13.16 1.44 4.24
N ALA A 66 13.83 0.75 5.17
CA ALA A 66 15.25 1.00 5.45
C ALA A 66 16.15 0.74 4.22
N GLY A 67 15.70 -0.09 3.28
CA GLY A 67 16.40 -0.38 2.02
C GLY A 67 15.87 0.41 0.80
N VAL A 68 14.84 1.23 0.96
CA VAL A 68 14.20 1.96 -0.14
C VAL A 68 14.63 3.43 -0.10
N PRO A 69 15.24 3.98 -1.17
CA PRO A 69 15.57 5.40 -1.22
C PRO A 69 14.34 6.30 -1.05
N ASP A 70 14.51 7.50 -0.48
CA ASP A 70 13.40 8.44 -0.28
C ASP A 70 12.68 8.81 -1.58
N THR A 71 13.43 8.88 -2.69
CA THR A 71 12.89 9.13 -4.04
C THR A 71 12.49 7.86 -4.78
N GLY A 72 12.65 6.70 -4.14
CA GLY A 72 12.37 5.39 -4.70
C GLY A 72 10.87 5.11 -4.83
N ARG A 73 10.56 4.20 -5.75
CA ARG A 73 9.21 3.65 -5.92
C ARG A 73 9.27 2.13 -6.04
N VAL A 74 8.28 1.46 -5.48
CA VAL A 74 8.09 0.01 -5.59
C VAL A 74 7.15 -0.28 -6.74
N LEU A 75 7.60 -1.10 -7.69
CA LEU A 75 6.82 -1.53 -8.85
C LEU A 75 5.90 -2.70 -8.50
N LEU A 76 4.96 -3.04 -9.39
CA LEU A 76 4.04 -4.17 -9.19
C LEU A 76 4.76 -5.51 -8.99
N ASP A 77 5.94 -5.66 -9.60
CA ASP A 77 6.77 -6.83 -9.44
C ASP A 77 7.60 -6.80 -8.14
N GLY A 78 7.36 -5.86 -7.24
CA GLY A 78 8.07 -5.69 -5.97
C GLY A 78 9.48 -5.12 -6.09
N SER A 79 10.00 -4.87 -7.30
CA SER A 79 11.31 -4.24 -7.47
C SER A 79 11.26 -2.75 -7.10
N VAL A 80 12.41 -2.20 -6.71
CA VAL A 80 12.57 -0.78 -6.38
C VAL A 80 13.27 -0.08 -7.53
N THR A 81 12.70 1.05 -7.96
CA THR A 81 13.32 1.94 -8.94
C THR A 81 13.48 3.35 -8.39
N THR A 82 14.51 4.06 -8.86
CA THR A 82 14.73 5.49 -8.62
C THR A 82 14.53 6.34 -9.87
N GLU A 83 14.22 5.71 -11.00
CA GLU A 83 13.91 6.44 -12.24
C GLU A 83 12.71 7.36 -11.99
N PRO A 84 12.71 8.63 -12.40
CA PRO A 84 11.56 9.51 -12.22
C PRO A 84 10.29 8.97 -12.89
N ASP A 85 9.13 9.25 -12.29
CA ASP A 85 7.85 9.00 -12.96
C ASP A 85 7.64 10.09 -14.00
N THR A 86 7.52 9.72 -15.28
CA THR A 86 7.32 10.66 -16.38
C THR A 86 5.85 11.08 -16.51
N PHE A 87 4.94 10.45 -15.75
CA PHE A 87 3.49 10.59 -15.86
C PHE A 87 2.94 10.22 -17.25
N GLU A 88 3.73 9.51 -18.05
CA GLU A 88 3.28 8.98 -19.33
C GLU A 88 2.27 7.85 -19.08
N LEU A 89 1.09 7.96 -19.69
CA LEU A 89 0.09 6.92 -19.63
C LEU A 89 0.42 5.80 -20.62
N HIS A 90 0.94 4.69 -20.10
CA HIS A 90 1.22 3.49 -20.88
C HIS A 90 -0.06 2.68 -21.11
N ARG A 91 -0.67 2.81 -22.29
CA ARG A 91 -1.92 2.12 -22.65
C ARG A 91 -1.73 0.65 -23.01
N ASP A 92 -0.61 0.33 -23.64
CA ASP A 92 -0.29 -1.03 -24.10
C ASP A 92 0.33 -1.89 -22.98
N ASP A 93 0.79 -1.25 -21.91
CA ASP A 93 1.31 -1.89 -20.71
C ASP A 93 0.79 -1.14 -19.48
N LEU A 94 -0.42 -1.51 -19.06
CA LEU A 94 -1.09 -0.84 -17.96
C LEU A 94 -0.31 -0.97 -16.64
N GLY A 95 0.51 -2.02 -16.48
CA GLY A 95 1.27 -2.28 -15.27
C GLY A 95 2.31 -1.21 -14.97
N ARG A 96 2.87 -0.59 -16.02
CA ARG A 96 3.86 0.49 -15.90
C ARG A 96 3.30 1.79 -15.31
N ASN A 97 1.98 1.94 -15.25
CA ASN A 97 1.36 3.11 -14.62
C ASN A 97 1.27 3.00 -13.08
N TYR A 98 1.71 1.88 -12.50
CA TYR A 98 1.57 1.58 -11.08
C TYR A 98 2.93 1.53 -10.40
N SER A 99 3.11 2.38 -9.40
CA SER A 99 4.21 2.27 -8.46
C SER A 99 3.85 2.94 -7.13
N ALA A 100 4.24 2.32 -6.02
CA ALA A 100 4.06 2.87 -4.68
C ALA A 100 5.28 3.72 -4.33
N THR A 101 5.12 5.01 -4.05
CA THR A 101 6.25 5.85 -3.66
C THR A 101 6.73 5.49 -2.25
N SER A 102 8.03 5.64 -1.98
CA SER A 102 8.58 5.48 -0.63
C SER A 102 7.85 6.37 0.39
N SER A 103 7.56 7.62 0.02
CA SER A 103 6.80 8.56 0.84
C SER A 103 5.37 8.12 1.13
N TRP A 104 4.69 7.48 0.17
CA TRP A 104 3.37 6.90 0.39
C TRP A 104 3.45 5.72 1.36
N LEU A 105 4.36 4.78 1.13
CA LEU A 105 4.54 3.59 1.97
C LEU A 105 4.92 3.98 3.41
N ALA A 106 5.72 5.04 3.60
CA ALA A 106 6.04 5.58 4.92
C ALA A 106 4.80 6.13 5.64
N ARG A 107 3.94 6.89 4.94
CA ARG A 107 2.67 7.38 5.52
C ARG A 107 1.73 6.25 5.87
N PHE A 108 1.65 5.22 5.03
CA PHE A 108 0.82 4.05 5.27
C PHE A 108 1.34 3.22 6.46
N ARG A 109 2.66 3.03 6.57
CA ARG A 109 3.31 2.44 7.75
C ARG A 109 2.94 3.19 9.03
N ASP A 110 3.07 4.51 9.04
CA ASP A 110 2.77 5.34 10.22
C ASP A 110 1.30 5.23 10.61
N PHE A 111 0.40 5.19 9.62
CA PHE A 111 -1.02 4.93 9.83
C PHE A 111 -1.26 3.54 10.44
N CYS A 112 -0.59 2.50 9.93
CA CYS A 112 -0.69 1.15 10.48
C CYS A 112 -0.14 1.04 11.92
N HIS A 113 0.91 1.79 12.27
CA HIS A 113 1.38 1.90 13.66
C HIS A 113 0.32 2.50 14.58
N ALA A 114 -0.40 3.53 14.12
CA ALA A 114 -1.46 4.17 14.90
C ALA A 114 -2.73 3.30 14.99
N ALA A 115 -3.01 2.50 13.97
CA ALA A 115 -4.22 1.66 13.85
C ALA A 115 -4.18 0.39 14.72
N THR A 116 -3.95 0.56 16.03
CA THR A 116 -3.87 -0.54 17.01
C THR A 116 -5.13 -1.39 17.11
N ALA A 117 -6.29 -0.82 16.79
CA ALA A 117 -7.58 -1.53 16.72
C ALA A 117 -7.93 -2.03 15.31
N GLY A 118 -7.06 -1.82 14.31
CA GLY A 118 -7.36 -2.07 12.91
C GLY A 118 -7.96 -0.85 12.20
N PHE A 119 -8.34 -1.04 10.94
CA PHE A 119 -8.96 -0.04 10.09
C PHE A 119 -9.82 -0.69 9.00
N THR A 120 -10.78 0.06 8.48
CA THR A 120 -11.64 -0.34 7.37
C THR A 120 -11.19 0.37 6.10
N VAL A 121 -11.19 -0.33 4.98
CA VAL A 121 -10.86 0.24 3.66
C VAL A 121 -12.12 0.30 2.80
N SER A 122 -12.44 1.48 2.26
CA SER A 122 -13.61 1.76 1.39
C SER A 122 -13.28 2.64 0.19
#